data_AF-A0A1H9TXI8-F1
#
_entry.id   AF-A0A1H9TXI8-F1
#
_cell.length_a   1.000
_cell.length_b   1.000
_cell.length_c   1.000
_cell.angle_alpha   90.00
_cell.angle_beta   90.00
_cell.angle_gamma   90.00
#
_symmetry.space_group_name_H-M   'P 1'
#
loop_
_entity.id
_entity.type
_entity.pdbx_description
1 polymer ?
#
loop_
_entity_poly.entity_id
_entity_poly.type
_entity_poly.pdbx_seq_one_letter_code
_entity_poly.pdbx_strand_id
1 'polypeptide(L)'
;MQGIIDWIVNLMEILGAPGVGIAILLENVFPPIPSEVVLPLAGFTVAQGSLNMLATFIWATAGSVVGAYLLYGLGAWLGADRLRRIADKMWLVDANDVDSALHWFDKYGAASVFFGRLIPGVRSLISIPAGIDRMNLVKFGLWTLAGSGIWNALLIYLGYLLGDQYTKVADVVDQYSNIIYIVIAVALIALITYLIRRNNKRKKSDQSRNRPPNN
;
A
#
# COMPACT_ATOMS: atom_id res chain seq x y z
N MET A 1 -9.89 -12.56 10.37
CA MET A 1 -10.12 -11.62 9.24
C MET A 1 -11.58 -11.20 9.15
N GLN A 2 -12.57 -12.07 9.36
CA GLN A 2 -14.01 -11.72 9.34
C GLN A 2 -14.36 -10.51 10.24
N GLY A 3 -13.93 -10.47 11.50
CA GLY A 3 -14.31 -9.35 12.39
C GLY A 3 -13.83 -7.95 11.97
N ILE A 4 -12.75 -7.82 11.18
CA ILE A 4 -12.31 -6.51 10.66
C ILE A 4 -13.19 -6.10 9.48
N ILE A 5 -13.52 -7.06 8.60
CA ILE A 5 -14.38 -6.82 7.44
C ILE A 5 -15.79 -6.45 7.93
N ASP A 6 -16.34 -7.20 8.89
CA ASP A 6 -17.65 -6.93 9.48
C ASP A 6 -17.71 -5.55 10.14
N TRP A 7 -16.62 -5.14 10.81
CA TRP A 7 -16.52 -3.80 11.38
C TRP A 7 -16.49 -2.70 10.33
N ILE A 8 -15.77 -2.90 9.21
CA ILE A 8 -15.74 -1.95 8.09
C ILE A 8 -17.10 -1.86 7.41
N VAL A 9 -17.79 -2.99 7.21
CA VAL A 9 -19.16 -3.04 6.69
C VAL A 9 -20.10 -2.24 7.59
N ASN A 10 -20.06 -2.50 8.89
CA ASN A 10 -20.88 -1.79 9.87
C ASN A 10 -20.59 -0.28 9.86
N LEU A 11 -19.33 0.12 9.73
CA LEU A 11 -18.94 1.52 9.57
C LEU A 11 -19.57 2.17 8.34
N MET A 12 -19.56 1.47 7.20
CA MET A 12 -20.16 1.97 5.96
C MET A 12 -21.70 2.02 6.05
N GLU A 13 -22.33 1.07 6.74
CA GLU A 13 -23.77 1.05 6.97
C GLU A 13 -24.23 2.21 7.85
N ILE A 14 -23.50 2.50 8.94
CA ILE A 14 -23.87 3.55 9.89
C ILE A 14 -23.50 4.94 9.37
N LEU A 15 -22.30 5.10 8.81
CA LEU A 15 -21.75 6.42 8.45
C LEU A 15 -21.81 6.71 6.95
N GLY A 16 -22.18 5.76 6.10
CA GLY A 16 -22.23 5.94 4.66
C GLY A 16 -20.85 6.22 4.05
N ALA A 17 -20.79 7.18 3.12
CA ALA A 17 -19.55 7.59 2.45
C ALA A 17 -18.43 8.04 3.42
N PRO A 18 -18.70 8.81 4.50
CA PRO A 18 -17.72 9.04 5.57
C PRO A 18 -17.11 7.78 6.19
N GLY A 19 -17.91 6.72 6.36
CA GLY A 19 -17.43 5.43 6.85
C GLY A 19 -16.38 4.81 5.95
N VAL A 20 -16.56 4.91 4.63
CA VAL A 20 -15.57 4.50 3.62
C VAL A 20 -14.27 5.29 3.80
N GLY A 21 -14.36 6.60 3.99
CA GLY A 21 -13.18 7.45 4.22
C GLY A 21 -12.39 7.05 5.47
N ILE A 22 -13.09 6.76 6.57
CA ILE A 22 -12.46 6.30 7.83
C ILE A 22 -11.79 4.94 7.65
N ALA A 23 -12.46 4.00 6.96
CA ALA A 23 -11.89 2.69 6.68
C ALA A 23 -10.58 2.79 5.86
N ILE A 24 -10.56 3.65 4.84
CA ILE A 24 -9.36 3.89 4.02
C ILE A 24 -8.27 4.62 4.79
N LEU A 25 -8.62 5.56 5.67
CA LEU A 25 -7.64 6.20 6.56
C LEU A 25 -6.95 5.16 7.44
N LEU A 26 -7.74 4.32 8.09
CA LEU A 26 -7.22 3.29 9.00
C LEU A 26 -6.40 2.24 8.27
N GLU A 27 -6.78 1.86 7.05
CA GLU A 27 -5.96 1.02 6.18
C GLU A 27 -4.61 1.67 5.85
N ASN A 28 -4.61 2.96 5.51
CA ASN A 28 -3.36 3.66 5.21
C ASN A 28 -2.44 3.72 6.43
N VAL A 29 -2.98 3.86 7.65
CA VAL A 29 -2.19 3.89 8.89
C VAL A 29 -1.79 2.48 9.36
N PHE A 30 -2.68 1.52 9.17
CA PHE A 30 -2.51 0.12 9.53
C PHE A 30 -2.67 -0.75 8.27
N PRO A 31 -1.55 -1.06 7.60
CA PRO A 31 -1.52 -1.89 6.39
C PRO A 31 -2.18 -3.28 6.47
N PRO A 32 -2.41 -3.94 7.64
CA PRO A 32 -3.09 -5.25 7.63
C PRO A 32 -4.53 -5.26 7.11
N ILE A 33 -5.10 -4.11 6.68
CA ILE A 33 -6.44 -4.03 6.09
C ILE A 33 -6.31 -4.04 4.55
N PRO A 34 -6.86 -5.03 3.83
CA PRO A 34 -6.81 -5.05 2.37
C PRO A 34 -7.78 -4.02 1.78
N SER A 35 -7.23 -2.88 1.39
CA SER A 35 -7.90 -1.76 0.68
C SER A 35 -8.61 -2.24 -0.61
N GLU A 36 -8.08 -3.31 -1.20
CA GLU A 36 -8.56 -4.02 -2.39
C GLU A 36 -9.93 -4.67 -2.18
N VAL A 37 -10.38 -4.87 -0.94
CA VAL A 37 -11.72 -5.39 -0.61
C VAL A 37 -12.67 -4.25 -0.29
N VAL A 38 -12.20 -3.23 0.45
CA VAL A 38 -13.03 -2.13 0.94
C VAL A 38 -13.56 -1.25 -0.20
N LEU A 39 -12.70 -0.86 -1.15
CA LEU A 39 -13.11 0.05 -2.23
C LEU A 39 -14.07 -0.58 -3.24
N PRO A 40 -13.85 -1.83 -3.71
CA PRO A 40 -14.85 -2.50 -4.54
C PRO A 40 -16.17 -2.75 -3.81
N LEU A 41 -16.14 -3.08 -2.52
CA LEU A 41 -17.36 -3.23 -1.71
C LEU A 41 -18.12 -1.89 -1.56
N ALA A 42 -17.39 -0.79 -1.40
CA ALA A 42 -17.98 0.55 -1.43
C ALA A 42 -18.56 0.89 -2.82
N GLY A 43 -17.91 0.48 -3.90
CA GLY A 43 -18.45 0.60 -5.26
C GLY A 43 -19.73 -0.21 -5.48
N PHE A 44 -19.77 -1.42 -4.94
CA PHE A 44 -20.95 -2.29 -4.99
C PHE A 44 -22.14 -1.71 -4.24
N THR A 45 -21.92 -1.17 -3.05
CA THR A 45 -22.98 -0.50 -2.27
C THR A 45 -23.46 0.81 -2.95
N VAL A 46 -22.60 1.48 -3.73
CA VAL A 46 -23.03 2.55 -4.64
C VAL A 46 -23.94 2.00 -5.75
N ALA A 47 -23.62 0.86 -6.35
CA ALA A 47 -24.45 0.25 -7.41
C ALA A 47 -25.85 -0.15 -6.91
N GLN A 48 -25.96 -0.58 -5.65
CA GLN A 48 -27.25 -0.85 -5.00
C GLN A 48 -28.07 0.41 -4.69
N GLY A 49 -27.52 1.60 -4.90
CA GLY A 49 -28.17 2.88 -4.59
C GLY A 49 -28.09 3.30 -3.13
N SER A 50 -27.37 2.55 -2.27
CA SER A 50 -27.22 2.87 -0.85
C SER A 50 -26.19 3.96 -0.58
N LEU A 51 -25.21 4.14 -1.48
CA LEU A 51 -24.18 5.18 -1.40
C LEU A 51 -24.14 6.05 -2.65
N ASN A 52 -23.74 7.32 -2.48
CA ASN A 52 -23.49 8.21 -3.61
C ASN A 52 -22.05 8.04 -4.12
N MET A 53 -21.88 7.76 -5.42
CA MET A 53 -20.58 7.53 -6.08
C MET A 53 -19.57 8.66 -5.80
N LEU A 54 -20.00 9.91 -5.96
CA LEU A 54 -19.14 11.08 -5.82
C LEU A 54 -18.73 11.27 -4.36
N ALA A 55 -19.68 11.13 -3.43
CA ALA A 55 -19.38 11.22 -2.00
C ALA A 55 -18.40 10.12 -1.57
N THR A 56 -18.63 8.86 -1.99
CA THR A 56 -17.74 7.73 -1.71
C THR A 56 -16.33 8.00 -2.22
N PHE A 57 -16.20 8.48 -3.46
CA PHE A 57 -14.90 8.82 -4.05
C PHE A 57 -14.17 9.92 -3.26
N ILE A 58 -14.88 11.01 -2.91
CA ILE A 58 -14.29 12.14 -2.18
C ILE A 58 -13.82 11.68 -0.79
N TRP A 59 -14.67 10.96 -0.05
CA TRP A 59 -14.35 10.50 1.30
C TRP A 59 -13.22 9.46 1.30
N ALA A 60 -13.23 8.50 0.38
CA ALA A 60 -12.15 7.53 0.22
C ALA A 60 -10.81 8.22 -0.09
N THR A 61 -10.84 9.23 -0.97
CA THR A 61 -9.63 9.97 -1.35
C THR A 61 -9.13 10.82 -0.19
N ALA A 62 -10.02 11.53 0.52
CA ALA A 62 -9.68 12.30 1.71
C ALA A 62 -9.05 11.40 2.79
N GLY A 63 -9.65 10.25 3.09
CA GLY A 63 -9.11 9.28 4.03
C GLY A 63 -7.70 8.81 3.65
N SER A 64 -7.48 8.51 2.37
CA SER A 64 -6.16 8.08 1.87
C SER A 64 -5.11 9.19 1.97
N VAL A 65 -5.47 10.43 1.66
CA VAL A 65 -4.56 11.59 1.77
C VAL A 65 -4.21 11.87 3.23
N VAL A 66 -5.19 11.84 4.14
CA VAL A 66 -4.96 12.05 5.58
C VAL A 66 -4.07 10.95 6.14
N GLY A 67 -4.37 9.68 5.86
CA GLY A 67 -3.53 8.55 6.27
C GLY A 67 -2.10 8.66 5.74
N ALA A 68 -1.93 9.11 4.50
CA ALA A 68 -0.62 9.36 3.92
C ALA A 68 0.17 10.46 4.63
N TYR A 69 -0.48 11.57 5.00
CA TYR A 69 0.17 12.62 5.79
C TYR A 69 0.58 12.15 7.19
N LEU A 70 -0.20 11.25 7.81
CA LEU A 70 0.18 10.65 9.09
C LEU A 70 1.46 9.81 8.95
N LEU A 71 1.53 8.94 7.94
CA LEU A 71 2.74 8.15 7.66
C LEU A 71 3.93 9.01 7.24
N TYR A 72 3.69 10.07 6.46
CA TYR A 72 4.70 11.07 6.13
C TYR A 72 5.25 11.73 7.41
N GLY A 73 4.38 12.18 8.30
CA GLY A 73 4.77 12.79 9.57
C GLY A 73 5.56 11.83 10.45
N LEU A 74 5.15 10.56 10.48
CA LEU A 74 5.87 9.50 11.18
C LEU A 74 7.27 9.26 10.59
N GLY A 75 7.40 9.22 9.25
CA GLY A 75 8.70 9.13 8.58
C GLY A 75 9.59 10.34 8.88
N ALA A 76 9.04 11.55 8.82
CA ALA A 76 9.75 12.79 9.12
C ALA A 76 10.20 12.89 10.59
N TRP A 77 9.42 12.33 11.52
CA TRP A 77 9.71 12.34 12.96
C TRP A 77 10.69 11.26 13.40
N LEU A 78 10.57 10.04 12.85
CA LEU A 78 11.52 8.96 13.12
C LEU A 78 12.88 9.25 12.48
N GLY A 79 12.90 9.75 11.25
CA GLY A 79 14.11 9.93 10.46
C GLY A 79 14.76 8.59 10.07
N ALA A 80 15.71 8.65 9.14
CA ALA A 80 16.35 7.46 8.57
C ALA A 80 17.00 6.56 9.64
N ASP A 81 17.71 7.13 10.61
CA ASP A 81 18.49 6.37 11.59
C ASP A 81 17.68 5.64 12.65
N ARG A 82 16.47 6.13 12.97
CA ARG A 82 15.54 5.37 13.84
C ARG A 82 14.76 4.36 13.04
N LEU A 83 14.37 4.68 11.80
CA LEU A 83 13.69 3.72 10.94
C LEU A 83 14.58 2.50 10.64
N ARG A 84 15.87 2.71 10.34
CA ARG A 84 16.88 1.64 10.20
C ARG A 84 16.93 0.72 11.42
N ARG A 85 16.99 1.30 12.63
CA ARG A 85 17.00 0.53 13.90
C ARG A 85 15.69 -0.22 14.19
N ILE A 86 14.56 0.29 13.71
CA ILE A 86 13.26 -0.38 13.83
C ILE A 86 13.15 -1.48 12.77
N ALA A 87 13.60 -1.23 11.54
CA ALA A 87 13.69 -2.20 10.46
C ALA A 87 14.56 -3.40 10.88
N ASP A 88 15.76 -3.16 11.41
CA ASP A 88 16.64 -4.23 11.92
C ASP A 88 16.02 -5.08 13.05
N LYS A 89 14.97 -4.58 13.71
CA LYS A 89 14.20 -5.32 14.72
C LYS A 89 12.92 -5.97 14.16
N MET A 90 12.50 -5.60 12.97
CA MET A 90 11.36 -6.20 12.27
C MET A 90 11.82 -7.33 11.38
N TRP A 91 11.20 -8.50 11.52
CA TRP A 91 11.51 -9.69 10.72
C TRP A 91 11.28 -9.55 9.20
N LEU A 92 10.68 -8.44 8.75
CA LEU A 92 10.17 -8.28 7.38
C LEU A 92 10.91 -7.21 6.56
N VAL A 93 11.74 -6.35 7.18
CA VAL A 93 12.40 -5.20 6.51
C VAL A 93 13.82 -5.05 7.01
N ASP A 94 14.83 -5.11 6.14
CA ASP A 94 16.22 -4.84 6.54
C ASP A 94 16.54 -3.33 6.46
N ALA A 95 17.54 -2.85 7.21
CA ALA A 95 18.06 -1.48 7.04
C ALA A 95 18.49 -1.17 5.58
N ASN A 96 18.93 -2.19 4.83
CA ASN A 96 19.27 -2.04 3.41
C ASN A 96 18.05 -1.75 2.50
N ASP A 97 16.86 -2.20 2.89
CA ASP A 97 15.62 -1.92 2.17
C ASP A 97 15.19 -0.48 2.39
N VAL A 98 15.37 0.03 3.62
CA VAL A 98 15.19 1.45 3.94
C VAL A 98 16.12 2.31 3.10
N ASP A 99 17.40 1.95 3.01
CA ASP A 99 18.39 2.70 2.21
C ASP A 99 18.10 2.63 0.72
N SER A 100 17.66 1.47 0.22
CA SER A 100 17.25 1.32 -1.18
C SER A 100 16.01 2.16 -1.50
N ALA A 101 15.04 2.22 -0.58
CA ALA A 101 13.85 3.05 -0.74
C ALA A 101 14.20 4.54 -0.73
N LEU A 102 15.10 4.97 0.17
CA LEU A 102 15.60 6.34 0.23
C LEU A 102 16.39 6.71 -1.03
N HIS A 103 17.26 5.84 -1.51
CA HIS A 103 18.03 6.09 -2.73
C HIS A 103 17.16 6.14 -3.99
N TRP A 104 16.12 5.30 -4.05
CA TRP A 104 15.14 5.35 -5.13
C TRP A 104 14.33 6.65 -5.05
N PHE A 105 13.96 7.07 -3.83
CA PHE A 105 13.27 8.33 -3.60
C PHE A 105 14.12 9.54 -3.97
N ASP A 106 15.41 9.57 -3.63
CA ASP A 106 16.34 10.63 -4.02
C ASP A 106 16.48 10.72 -5.56
N LYS A 107 16.48 9.57 -6.25
CA LYS A 107 16.60 9.50 -7.71
C LYS A 107 15.35 9.96 -8.47
N TYR A 108 14.16 9.55 -8.03
CA TYR A 108 12.90 9.79 -8.77
C TYR A 108 12.00 10.86 -8.11
N GLY A 109 12.34 11.28 -6.89
CA GLY A 109 11.71 12.36 -6.13
C GLY A 109 10.21 12.20 -6.04
N ALA A 110 9.50 13.23 -6.49
CA ALA A 110 8.05 13.33 -6.41
C ALA A 110 7.30 12.26 -7.24
N ALA A 111 7.89 11.79 -8.34
CA ALA A 111 7.28 10.76 -9.19
C ALA A 111 7.18 9.42 -8.45
N SER A 112 8.11 9.16 -7.52
CA SER A 112 8.11 7.99 -6.65
C SER A 112 6.80 7.84 -5.89
N VAL A 113 6.26 8.95 -5.37
CA VAL A 113 5.01 8.99 -4.61
C VAL A 113 3.83 8.60 -5.50
N PHE A 114 3.76 9.16 -6.71
CA PHE A 114 2.67 8.87 -7.64
C PHE A 114 2.64 7.41 -8.05
N PHE A 115 3.75 6.88 -8.57
CA PHE A 115 3.82 5.49 -9.02
C PHE A 115 3.74 4.50 -7.86
N GLY A 116 4.34 4.82 -6.71
CA GLY A 116 4.25 4.00 -5.52
C GLY A 116 2.81 3.83 -5.03
N ARG A 117 1.96 4.86 -5.20
CA ARG A 117 0.54 4.81 -4.82
C ARG A 117 -0.34 3.96 -5.74
N LEU A 118 0.12 3.66 -6.95
CA LEU A 118 -0.58 2.80 -7.91
C LEU A 118 -0.23 1.32 -7.73
N ILE A 119 0.69 0.99 -6.81
CA ILE A 119 1.15 -0.37 -6.56
C ILE A 119 0.59 -0.88 -5.22
N PRO A 120 -0.18 -1.98 -5.22
CA PRO A 120 -0.66 -2.63 -3.99
C PRO A 120 0.49 -2.96 -3.03
N GLY A 121 0.27 -2.78 -1.72
CA GLY A 121 1.27 -3.02 -0.68
C GLY A 121 2.36 -1.94 -0.55
N VAL A 122 2.70 -1.20 -1.61
CA VAL A 122 3.71 -0.13 -1.58
C VAL A 122 3.07 1.24 -1.37
N ARG A 123 1.80 1.41 -1.76
CA ARG A 123 1.06 2.69 -1.73
C ARG A 123 1.06 3.43 -0.40
N SER A 124 1.01 2.69 0.71
CA SER A 124 0.99 3.25 2.07
C SER A 124 2.44 3.55 2.50
N LEU A 125 3.34 2.60 2.24
CA LEU A 125 4.75 2.64 2.65
C LEU A 125 5.56 3.76 1.98
N ILE A 126 5.22 4.16 0.74
CA ILE A 126 5.93 5.24 0.02
C ILE A 126 5.86 6.60 0.72
N SER A 127 4.89 6.78 1.63
CA SER A 127 4.76 8.01 2.43
C SER A 127 5.90 8.16 3.46
N ILE A 128 6.48 7.05 3.93
CA ILE A 128 7.55 7.04 4.94
C ILE A 128 8.87 7.62 4.38
N PRO A 129 9.44 7.12 3.26
CA PRO A 129 10.66 7.70 2.69
C PRO A 129 10.44 9.15 2.24
N ALA A 130 9.25 9.49 1.75
CA ALA A 130 8.91 10.89 1.44
C ALA A 130 8.97 11.80 2.67
N GLY A 131 8.53 11.30 3.83
CA GLY A 131 8.63 11.97 5.11
C GLY A 131 10.08 12.14 5.59
N ILE A 132 10.89 11.09 5.46
CA ILE A 132 12.31 11.11 5.85
C ILE A 132 13.08 12.16 5.04
N ASP A 133 12.84 12.22 3.73
CA ASP A 133 13.45 13.18 2.81
C ASP A 133 12.89 14.61 2.96
N ARG A 134 11.89 14.81 3.83
CA ARG A 134 11.20 16.08 4.05
C ARG A 134 10.69 16.72 2.75
N MET A 135 10.12 15.90 1.88
CA MET A 135 9.52 16.37 0.63
C MET A 135 8.50 17.48 0.90
N ASN A 136 8.47 18.51 0.04
CA ASN A 136 7.48 19.59 0.19
C ASN A 136 6.05 19.04 0.33
N LEU A 137 5.37 19.42 1.42
CA LEU A 137 4.04 18.91 1.79
C LEU A 137 3.00 19.09 0.68
N VAL A 138 3.01 20.24 -0.01
CA VAL A 138 2.07 20.52 -1.10
C VAL A 138 2.31 19.58 -2.27
N LYS A 139 3.58 19.40 -2.67
CA LYS A 139 3.93 18.45 -3.74
C LYS A 139 3.54 17.03 -3.34
N PHE A 140 3.84 16.61 -2.11
CA PHE A 140 3.47 15.29 -1.61
C PHE A 140 1.96 15.08 -1.66
N GLY A 141 1.19 16.06 -1.20
CA GLY A 141 -0.27 16.04 -1.22
C GLY A 141 -0.85 15.95 -2.62
N LEU A 142 -0.34 16.72 -3.59
CA LEU A 142 -0.82 16.70 -4.97
C LEU A 142 -0.56 15.36 -5.66
N TRP A 143 0.66 14.82 -5.54
CA TRP A 143 0.99 13.51 -6.12
C TRP A 143 0.24 12.38 -5.44
N THR A 144 0.04 12.50 -4.13
CA THR A 144 -0.78 11.56 -3.35
C THR A 144 -2.24 11.59 -3.76
N LEU A 145 -2.80 12.79 -3.92
CA LEU A 145 -4.17 12.98 -4.37
C LEU A 145 -4.39 12.40 -5.77
N ALA A 146 -3.45 12.65 -6.69
CA ALA A 146 -3.53 12.12 -8.04
C ALA A 146 -3.44 10.58 -8.06
N GLY A 147 -2.45 10.00 -7.37
CA GLY A 147 -2.27 8.55 -7.32
C GLY A 147 -3.42 7.82 -6.61
N SER A 148 -3.78 8.28 -5.40
CA SER A 148 -4.92 7.72 -4.66
C SER A 148 -6.24 7.96 -5.36
N GLY A 149 -6.42 9.12 -6.00
CA GLY A 149 -7.64 9.41 -6.75
C GLY A 149 -7.83 8.43 -7.90
N ILE A 150 -6.80 8.21 -8.73
CA ILE A 150 -6.87 7.26 -9.84
C ILE A 150 -7.16 5.84 -9.31
N TRP A 151 -6.43 5.41 -8.28
CA TRP A 151 -6.59 4.07 -7.71
C TRP A 151 -7.98 3.85 -7.08
N ASN A 152 -8.43 4.81 -6.27
CA ASN A 152 -9.75 4.75 -5.64
C ASN A 152 -10.86 4.80 -6.68
N ALA A 153 -10.77 5.68 -7.68
CA ALA A 153 -11.74 5.74 -8.77
C ALA A 153 -11.83 4.41 -9.52
N LEU A 154 -10.68 3.81 -9.85
CA LEU A 154 -10.62 2.52 -10.54
C LEU A 154 -11.33 1.43 -9.72
N LEU A 155 -10.99 1.26 -8.44
CA LEU A 155 -11.57 0.20 -7.62
C LEU A 155 -13.05 0.42 -7.29
N ILE A 156 -13.46 1.66 -6.99
CA ILE A 156 -14.87 1.98 -6.76
C ILE A 156 -15.67 1.76 -8.04
N TYR A 157 -15.14 2.17 -9.20
CA TYR A 157 -15.81 1.97 -10.49
C TYR A 157 -15.91 0.48 -10.87
N LEU A 158 -14.86 -0.30 -10.64
CA LEU A 158 -14.92 -1.75 -10.80
C LEU A 158 -16.00 -2.34 -9.89
N GLY A 159 -16.00 -2.01 -8.60
CA GLY A 159 -17.04 -2.44 -7.66
C GLY A 159 -18.46 -2.07 -8.09
N TYR A 160 -18.63 -0.86 -8.65
CA TYR A 160 -19.90 -0.39 -9.18
C TYR A 160 -20.38 -1.22 -10.37
N LEU A 161 -19.49 -1.52 -11.33
CA LEU A 161 -19.81 -2.37 -12.48
C LEU A 161 -20.17 -3.81 -12.08
N LEU A 162 -19.59 -4.31 -10.97
CA LEU A 162 -19.92 -5.63 -10.46
C LEU A 162 -21.34 -5.72 -9.88
N GLY A 163 -22.03 -4.61 -9.60
CA GLY A 163 -23.40 -4.54 -9.02
C GLY A 163 -24.33 -5.72 -9.34
N ASP A 164 -24.74 -5.84 -10.60
CA ASP A 164 -25.68 -6.88 -11.05
C ASP A 164 -25.09 -8.30 -11.12
N GLN A 165 -23.76 -8.44 -11.02
CA GLN A 165 -23.03 -9.71 -11.09
C GLN A 165 -22.35 -10.11 -9.78
N TYR A 166 -22.48 -9.31 -8.72
CA TYR A 166 -21.65 -9.40 -7.53
C TYR A 166 -21.86 -10.70 -6.77
N THR A 167 -23.05 -11.30 -6.80
CA THR A 167 -23.28 -12.62 -6.21
C THR A 167 -22.47 -13.71 -6.92
N LYS A 168 -22.41 -13.69 -8.25
CA LYS A 168 -21.59 -14.61 -9.05
C LYS A 168 -20.10 -14.35 -8.86
N VAL A 169 -19.70 -13.09 -8.73
CA VAL A 169 -18.29 -12.73 -8.54
C VAL A 169 -17.85 -12.95 -7.10
N ALA A 170 -18.71 -12.79 -6.09
CA ALA A 170 -18.39 -13.09 -4.70
C ALA A 170 -18.16 -14.59 -4.51
N ASP A 171 -18.99 -15.45 -5.11
CA ASP A 171 -18.77 -16.90 -5.10
C ASP A 171 -17.47 -17.30 -5.81
N VAL A 172 -17.15 -16.66 -6.94
CA VAL A 172 -15.89 -16.85 -7.66
C VAL A 172 -14.71 -16.27 -6.86
N VAL A 173 -14.85 -15.11 -6.23
CA VAL A 173 -13.77 -14.51 -5.43
C VAL A 173 -13.53 -15.35 -4.18
N ASP A 174 -14.53 -15.92 -3.52
CA ASP A 174 -14.32 -16.84 -2.41
C ASP A 174 -13.67 -18.16 -2.88
N GLN A 175 -14.10 -18.69 -4.03
CA GLN A 175 -13.53 -19.91 -4.60
C GLN A 175 -12.09 -19.74 -5.11
N TYR A 176 -11.75 -18.57 -5.65
CA TYR A 176 -10.45 -18.24 -6.22
C TYR A 176 -9.59 -17.37 -5.30
N SER A 177 -10.08 -16.95 -4.13
CA SER A 177 -9.31 -16.20 -3.13
C SER A 177 -8.05 -16.96 -2.76
N ASN A 178 -8.16 -18.28 -2.55
CA ASN A 178 -6.98 -19.13 -2.33
C ASN A 178 -6.00 -19.06 -3.50
N ILE A 179 -6.46 -19.02 -4.74
CA ILE A 179 -5.60 -18.94 -5.93
C ILE A 179 -4.94 -17.56 -6.05
N ILE A 180 -5.67 -16.47 -5.78
CA ILE A 180 -5.14 -15.11 -5.78
C ILE A 180 -4.12 -14.95 -4.65
N TYR A 181 -4.40 -15.45 -3.44
CA TYR A 181 -3.45 -15.51 -2.33
C TYR A 181 -2.24 -16.38 -2.64
N ILE A 182 -2.42 -17.51 -3.33
CA ILE A 182 -1.31 -18.36 -3.79
C ILE A 182 -0.48 -17.64 -4.85
N VAL A 183 -1.08 -16.93 -5.80
CA VAL A 183 -0.36 -16.18 -6.84
C VAL A 183 0.41 -15.02 -6.21
N ILE A 184 -0.19 -14.29 -5.27
CA ILE A 184 0.48 -13.24 -4.50
C ILE A 184 1.60 -13.85 -3.66
N ALA A 185 1.36 -14.97 -2.97
CA ALA A 185 2.38 -15.67 -2.20
C ALA A 185 3.51 -16.19 -3.08
N VAL A 186 3.22 -16.72 -4.26
CA VAL A 186 4.22 -17.20 -5.23
C VAL A 186 5.00 -16.03 -5.82
N ALA A 187 4.36 -14.91 -6.14
CA ALA A 187 5.02 -13.69 -6.58
C ALA A 187 5.93 -13.12 -5.48
N LEU A 188 5.46 -13.11 -4.23
CA LEU A 188 6.26 -12.74 -3.05
C LEU A 188 7.41 -13.72 -2.82
N ILE A 189 7.19 -15.03 -2.91
CA ILE A 189 8.24 -16.04 -2.77
C ILE A 189 9.26 -15.93 -3.89
N ALA A 190 8.82 -15.69 -5.14
CA ALA A 190 9.70 -15.48 -6.29
C ALA A 190 10.50 -14.19 -6.13
N LEU A 191 9.88 -13.12 -5.63
CA LEU A 191 10.55 -11.86 -5.30
C LEU A 191 11.58 -12.08 -4.18
N ILE A 192 11.19 -12.73 -3.08
CA ILE A 192 12.04 -13.05 -1.93
C ILE A 192 13.22 -13.94 -2.37
N THR A 193 12.97 -15.01 -3.13
CA THR A 193 14.06 -15.88 -3.64
C THR A 193 14.95 -15.17 -4.64
N TYR A 194 14.41 -14.29 -5.48
CA TYR A 194 15.21 -13.43 -6.35
C TYR A 194 16.10 -12.48 -5.55
N LEU A 195 15.56 -11.83 -4.51
CA LEU A 195 16.28 -10.92 -3.62
C LEU A 195 17.37 -11.66 -2.80
N ILE A 196 17.06 -12.83 -2.24
CA ILE A 196 18.03 -13.68 -1.52
C ILE A 196 19.15 -14.15 -2.47
N ARG A 197 18.80 -14.59 -3.69
CA ARG A 197 19.79 -15.01 -4.69
C ARG A 197 20.67 -13.85 -5.16
N ARG A 198 20.12 -12.64 -5.26
CA ARG A 198 20.88 -11.42 -5.56
C ARG A 198 21.87 -11.08 -4.44
N ASN A 199 21.47 -11.25 -3.18
CA ASN A 199 22.33 -10.97 -2.03
C ASN A 199 23.49 -11.99 -1.90
N ASN A 200 23.22 -13.27 -2.16
CA ASN A 200 24.27 -14.31 -2.17
C ASN A 200 25.28 -14.17 -3.31
N LYS A 201 24.90 -13.58 -4.46
CA LYS A 201 25.84 -13.28 -5.55
C LYS A 201 26.80 -12.15 -5.20
N ARG A 202 26.35 -11.12 -4.46
CA ARG A 202 27.21 -10.01 -3.99
C ARG A 202 28.25 -10.44 -2.95
N LYS A 203 27.90 -11.35 -2.02
CA LYS A 203 28.85 -11.90 -1.03
C LYS A 203 29.99 -12.72 -1.66
N LYS A 204 29.73 -13.43 -2.77
CA LYS A 204 30.77 -14.22 -3.48
C LYS A 204 31.78 -13.35 -4.26
N SER A 205 31.36 -12.16 -4.74
CA SER A 205 32.25 -11.24 -5.45
C SER A 205 33.21 -10.48 -4.52
N ASP A 206 32.83 -10.20 -3.27
CA ASP A 206 33.73 -9.53 -2.31
C ASP A 206 34.77 -10.49 -1.71
N GLN A 207 34.43 -11.78 -1.53
CA GLN A 207 35.37 -12.80 -1.03
C GLN A 207 36.46 -13.18 -2.04
N SER A 208 36.22 -13.00 -3.34
CA SER A 208 37.22 -13.25 -4.39
C SER A 208 38.17 -12.07 -4.60
N ARG A 209 37.82 -10.87 -4.11
CA ARG A 209 38.64 -9.66 -4.22
C ARG A 209 39.59 -9.45 -3.02
N ASN A 210 39.31 -10.08 -1.88
CA ASN A 210 40.10 -10.00 -0.64
C ASN A 210 41.02 -11.22 -0.39
N ARG A 211 41.35 -12.03 -1.40
CA ARG A 211 42.40 -13.05 -1.24
C ARG A 211 43.77 -12.36 -1.26
N PRO A 212 44.59 -12.44 -0.20
CA PRO A 212 45.96 -11.97 -0.27
C PRO A 212 46.72 -12.75 -1.36
N PRO A 213 47.63 -12.11 -2.10
CA PRO A 213 48.46 -12.81 -3.07
C PRO A 213 49.27 -13.88 -2.32
N ASN A 214 49.15 -15.11 -2.80
CA ASN A 214 49.87 -16.25 -2.29
C ASN A 214 51.37 -15.99 -2.51
N ASN A 215 52.12 -15.83 -1.43
CA ASN A 215 53.57 -15.62 -1.43
C ASN A 215 54.27 -16.96 -1.24
#